data_AF-A0A6N9V3F4-F1
#
_entry.id   AF-A0A6N9V3F4-F1
#
_cell.length_a   1.000
_cell.length_b   1.000
_cell.length_c   1.000
_cell.angle_alpha   90.00
_cell.angle_beta   90.00
_cell.angle_gamma   90.00
#
_symmetry.space_group_name_H-M   'P 1'
#
loop_
_entity.id
_entity.type
_entity.pdbx_description
1 polymer ?
#
loop_
_entity_poly.entity_id
_entity_poly.type
_entity_poly.pdbx_seq_one_letter_code
_entity_poly.pdbx_strand_id
1 'polypeptide(L)'
;MRSPIPEYLDEVLRNCADDRAGAVADYVPELAAADPEQLAVAVSAVDGTVYEAGDSRSPFTIQSISKPFVYALALADRGCEAVLARIGVEPSGE
;
A
#
# COMPACT_ATOMS: atom_id res chain seq x y z
N MET A 1 -17.07 -22.61 10.56
CA MET A 1 -16.73 -22.66 9.12
C MET A 1 -15.42 -21.93 8.93
N ARG A 2 -14.53 -22.42 8.05
CA ARG A 2 -13.32 -21.68 7.67
C ARG A 2 -13.74 -20.53 6.75
N SER A 3 -13.14 -19.36 6.93
CA SER A 3 -13.36 -18.22 6.03
C SER A 3 -12.85 -18.58 4.63
N PRO A 4 -13.56 -18.24 3.54
CA PRO A 4 -13.11 -18.48 2.17
C PRO A 4 -12.10 -17.43 1.67
N ILE A 5 -11.81 -16.41 2.48
CA ILE A 5 -10.97 -15.28 2.09
C ILE A 5 -9.54 -15.71 1.74
N PRO A 6 -8.84 -16.57 2.51
CA PRO A 6 -7.50 -17.01 2.16
C PRO A 6 -7.42 -17.64 0.77
N GLU A 7 -8.33 -18.57 0.46
CA GLU A 7 -8.36 -19.24 -0.84
C GLU A 7 -8.65 -18.26 -1.99
N TYR A 8 -9.49 -17.25 -1.73
CA TYR A 8 -9.78 -16.19 -2.69
C TYR A 8 -8.55 -15.28 -2.93
N LEU A 9 -7.79 -14.94 -1.88
CA LEU A 9 -6.57 -14.15 -2.04
C LEU A 9 -5.53 -14.90 -2.90
N ASP A 10 -5.37 -16.21 -2.70
CA ASP A 10 -4.51 -17.04 -3.56
C ASP A 10 -4.98 -17.07 -5.02
N GLU A 11 -6.29 -17.04 -5.27
CA GLU A 11 -6.85 -16.93 -6.62
C GLU A 11 -6.54 -15.56 -7.26
N VAL A 12 -6.70 -14.46 -6.52
CA VAL A 12 -6.36 -13.11 -6.98
C VAL A 12 -4.89 -13.03 -7.38
N LEU A 13 -3.98 -13.52 -6.52
CA LEU A 13 -2.55 -13.51 -6.83
C LEU A 13 -2.22 -14.31 -8.09
N ARG A 14 -2.82 -15.50 -8.27
CA ARG A 14 -2.64 -16.31 -9.48
C ARG A 14 -3.14 -15.59 -10.75
N ASN A 15 -4.27 -14.89 -10.66
CA ASN A 15 -4.82 -14.16 -11.80
C ASN A 15 -3.98 -12.93 -12.20
N CYS A 16 -3.18 -12.38 -11.27
CA CYS A 16 -2.29 -11.26 -11.54
C CYS A 16 -0.85 -11.69 -11.89
N ALA A 17 -0.46 -12.93 -11.57
CA ALA A 17 0.94 -13.38 -11.67
C ALA A 17 1.52 -13.37 -13.09
N ASP A 18 0.69 -13.46 -14.14
CA ASP A 18 1.17 -13.45 -15.53
C ASP A 18 1.37 -12.04 -16.11
N ASP A 19 0.89 -11.00 -15.43
CA ASP A 19 1.13 -9.62 -15.87
C ASP A 19 2.54 -9.16 -15.45
N ARG A 20 3.44 -9.11 -16.43
CA ARG A 20 4.85 -8.69 -16.27
C ARG A 20 5.11 -7.28 -16.76
N ALA A 21 4.07 -6.47 -17.00
CA ALA A 21 4.25 -5.10 -17.45
C ALA A 21 4.85 -4.20 -16.36
N GLY A 22 5.53 -3.13 -16.78
CA GLY A 22 6.17 -2.17 -15.88
C GLY A 22 7.66 -2.45 -15.62
N ALA A 23 8.24 -1.71 -14.68
CA ALA A 23 9.64 -1.84 -14.29
C ALA A 23 9.83 -1.41 -12.84
N VAL A 24 10.81 -2.01 -12.16
CA VAL A 24 11.25 -1.57 -10.83
C VAL A 24 11.81 -0.15 -10.92
N ALA A 25 11.47 0.68 -9.93
CA ALA A 25 12.02 2.03 -9.81
C ALA A 25 13.54 1.99 -9.61
N ASP A 26 14.30 2.65 -10.48
CA ASP A 26 15.76 2.54 -10.55
C ASP A 26 16.52 3.82 -10.17
N TYR A 27 15.80 4.91 -9.85
CA TYR A 27 16.38 6.20 -9.49
C TYR A 27 17.05 6.22 -8.09
N VAL A 28 16.80 5.20 -7.26
CA VAL A 28 17.44 4.97 -5.95
C VAL A 28 18.02 3.55 -5.96
N PRO A 29 19.31 3.34 -5.65
CA PRO A 29 19.94 2.02 -5.69
C PRO A 29 19.23 0.94 -4.87
N GLU A 30 18.70 1.32 -3.70
CA GLU A 30 17.96 0.41 -2.82
C GLU A 30 16.62 -0.02 -3.41
N LEU A 31 15.97 0.84 -4.21
CA LEU A 31 14.75 0.48 -4.94
C LEU A 31 15.07 -0.38 -6.16
N ALA A 32 16.16 -0.08 -6.86
CA ALA A 32 16.62 -0.85 -8.03
C ALA A 32 16.94 -2.31 -7.69
N ALA A 33 17.26 -2.59 -6.42
CA ALA A 33 17.54 -3.93 -5.92
C ALA A 33 16.29 -4.74 -5.52
N ALA A 34 15.08 -4.18 -5.68
CA ALA A 34 13.84 -4.89 -5.35
C ALA A 34 13.62 -6.09 -6.29
N ASP A 35 13.11 -7.19 -5.73
CA ASP A 35 12.78 -8.39 -6.50
C ASP A 35 11.45 -8.19 -7.26
N PRO A 36 11.45 -8.18 -8.61
CA PRO A 36 10.24 -7.98 -9.40
C PRO A 36 9.24 -9.15 -9.32
N GLU A 37 9.66 -10.30 -8.78
CA GLU A 37 8.78 -11.47 -8.63
C GLU A 37 7.98 -11.45 -7.32
N GLN A 38 8.27 -10.53 -6.40
CA GLN A 38 7.53 -10.42 -5.14
C GLN A 38 6.11 -9.92 -5.36
N LEU A 39 5.14 -10.72 -4.92
CA LEU A 39 3.73 -10.40 -5.03
C LEU A 39 2.97 -10.85 -3.78
N ALA A 40 2.18 -9.95 -3.21
CA ALA A 40 1.44 -10.20 -1.98
C ALA A 40 0.16 -9.39 -1.90
N VAL A 41 -0.79 -9.89 -1.09
CA VAL A 41 -2.01 -9.18 -0.75
C VAL A 41 -2.38 -9.46 0.70
N ALA A 42 -2.88 -8.44 1.39
CA ALA A 42 -3.41 -8.58 2.74
C ALA A 42 -4.69 -7.75 2.91
N VAL A 43 -5.61 -8.27 3.72
CA VAL A 43 -6.88 -7.63 4.09
C VAL A 43 -6.98 -7.62 5.61
N SER A 44 -7.08 -6.42 6.19
CA SER A 44 -7.38 -6.23 7.61
C SER A 44 -8.85 -5.83 7.77
N ALA A 45 -9.63 -6.67 8.44
CA ALA A 45 -11.01 -6.37 8.79
C ALA A 45 -11.10 -5.45 10.01
N VAL A 46 -12.25 -4.79 10.18
CA VAL A 46 -12.51 -3.85 11.29
C VAL A 46 -12.52 -4.52 12.67
N ASP A 47 -12.69 -5.85 12.72
CA ASP A 47 -12.63 -6.66 13.94
C ASP A 47 -11.20 -7.09 14.31
N GLY A 48 -10.19 -6.67 13.53
CA GLY A 48 -8.79 -7.02 13.74
C GLY A 48 -8.36 -8.33 13.06
N THR A 49 -9.26 -9.04 12.38
CA THR A 49 -8.90 -10.22 11.60
C THR A 49 -8.06 -9.82 10.39
N VAL A 50 -6.90 -10.47 10.22
CA VAL A 50 -6.02 -10.25 9.07
C VAL A 50 -5.97 -11.52 8.22
N TYR A 51 -6.22 -11.37 6.94
CA TYR A 51 -6.02 -12.39 5.91
C TYR A 51 -4.86 -11.96 5.02
N GLU A 52 -3.95 -12.87 4.70
CA GLU A 52 -2.77 -12.58 3.91
C GLU A 52 -2.43 -13.75 2.99
N ALA A 53 -1.82 -13.45 1.85
CA ALA A 53 -1.34 -14.42 0.86
C ALA A 53 -0.08 -13.87 0.15
N GLY A 54 0.73 -14.77 -0.42
CA GLY A 54 1.99 -14.42 -1.09
C GLY A 54 3.07 -13.92 -0.12
N ASP A 55 3.97 -13.08 -0.62
CA ASP A 55 5.14 -12.55 0.11
C ASP A 55 4.80 -11.44 1.14
N SER A 56 3.66 -11.56 1.80
CA SER A 56 3.06 -10.54 2.69
C SER A 56 3.91 -10.10 3.89
N ARG A 57 4.98 -10.85 4.19
CA ARG A 57 5.91 -10.57 5.29
C ARG A 57 7.24 -9.98 4.83
N SER A 58 7.42 -9.77 3.53
CA SER A 58 8.59 -9.10 2.97
C SER A 58 8.51 -7.59 3.22
N PRO A 59 9.43 -6.99 3.98
CA PRO A 59 9.41 -5.57 4.26
C PRO A 59 9.83 -4.76 3.03
N PHE A 60 9.13 -3.65 2.78
CA PHE A 60 9.48 -2.67 1.77
C PHE A 60 9.22 -1.24 2.29
N THR A 61 9.81 -0.25 1.64
CA THR A 61 9.61 1.15 2.02
C THR A 61 8.20 1.62 1.69
N ILE A 62 7.51 2.29 2.61
CA ILE A 62 6.13 2.76 2.40
C ILE A 62 6.00 3.88 1.33
N GLN A 63 7.07 4.61 1.01
CA GLN A 63 7.08 5.66 -0.03
C GLN A 63 5.92 6.67 0.15
N SER A 64 5.31 7.12 -0.96
CA SER A 64 4.20 8.08 -0.95
C SER A 64 2.95 7.60 -0.19
N ILE A 65 2.82 6.30 0.12
CA ILE A 65 1.74 5.78 0.96
C ILE A 65 1.83 6.35 2.39
N SER A 66 2.99 6.89 2.80
CA SER A 66 3.15 7.62 4.08
C SER A 66 2.35 8.92 4.17
N LYS A 67 2.07 9.59 3.04
CA LYS A 67 1.44 10.92 2.99
C LYS A 67 0.12 11.03 3.76
N PRO A 68 -0.88 10.13 3.59
CA PRO A 68 -2.12 10.20 4.36
C PRO A 68 -1.90 10.10 5.87
N PHE A 69 -0.93 9.32 6.35
CA PHE A 69 -0.63 9.21 7.78
C PHE A 69 -0.02 10.50 8.34
N VAL A 70 0.94 11.08 7.62
CA VAL A 70 1.55 12.37 7.99
C VAL A 70 0.52 13.49 7.96
N TYR A 71 -0.39 13.47 6.98
CA TYR A 71 -1.49 14.42 6.89
C TYR A 71 -2.47 14.29 8.06
N ALA A 72 -2.86 13.07 8.43
CA ALA A 72 -3.70 12.82 9.59
C ALA A 72 -3.05 13.32 10.90
N LEU A 73 -1.74 13.10 11.06
CA LEU A 73 -0.98 13.61 12.20
C LEU A 73 -0.98 15.15 12.23
N ALA A 74 -0.71 15.80 11.09
CA ALA A 74 -0.74 17.26 11.01
C ALA A 74 -2.12 17.84 11.38
N LEU A 75 -3.20 17.20 10.94
CA LEU A 75 -4.58 17.57 11.31
C LEU A 75 -4.84 17.39 12.81
N ALA A 76 -4.38 16.28 13.40
CA ALA A 76 -4.51 16.03 14.83
C ALA A 76 -3.72 17.05 15.67
N ASP A 77 -2.53 17.43 15.21
CA ASP A 77 -1.62 18.32 15.93
C ASP A 77 -1.99 19.81 15.80
N ARG A 78 -2.49 20.23 14.64
CA ARG A 78 -2.67 21.65 14.29
C ARG A 78 -4.11 22.05 14.00
N GLY A 79 -5.02 21.09 13.88
CA GLY A 79 -6.40 21.32 13.48
C GLY A 79 -6.56 21.60 11.98
N CYS A 80 -7.79 21.42 11.49
CA CYS A 80 -8.10 21.54 10.08
C CYS A 80 -7.81 22.95 9.52
N GLU A 81 -8.18 24.01 10.23
CA GLU A 81 -8.03 25.39 9.73
C GLU A 81 -6.56 25.73 9.40
N ALA A 82 -5.65 25.43 10.32
CA ALA A 82 -4.23 25.74 10.15
C ALA A 82 -3.60 24.91 9.00
N VAL A 83 -4.00 23.66 8.85
CA VAL A 83 -3.50 22.77 7.79
C VAL A 83 -4.05 23.22 6.43
N LEU A 84 -5.35 23.49 6.32
CA LEU A 84 -6.01 23.90 5.08
C LEU A 84 -5.58 25.30 4.60
N ALA A 85 -5.09 26.15 5.50
CA ALA A 85 -4.45 27.41 5.14
C ALA A 85 -3.11 27.22 4.37
N ARG A 86 -2.55 26.01 4.35
CA ARG A 86 -1.25 25.70 3.72
C ARG A 86 -1.30 24.57 2.70
N ILE A 87 -2.21 23.62 2.88
CA ILE A 87 -2.34 22.42 2.06
C ILE A 87 -3.74 22.41 1.45
N GLY A 88 -3.82 22.51 0.12
CA GLY A 88 -5.08 22.41 -0.61
C GLY A 88 -5.64 20.98 -0.63
N VAL A 89 -6.92 20.87 -0.95
CA VAL A 89 -7.65 19.59 -1.05
C VAL A 89 -8.10 19.25 -2.47
N GLU A 90 -7.91 20.19 -3.40
CA GLU A 90 -8.25 19.97 -4.81
C GLU A 90 -7.20 19.05 -5.45
N PRO A 91 -7.64 18.08 -6.28
CA PRO A 91 -6.70 17.25 -7.03
C PRO A 91 -5.88 18.12 -7.98
N SER A 92 -4.57 17.86 -8.06
CA SER A 92 -3.65 18.64 -8.90
C SER A 92 -3.86 18.42 -10.41
N GLY A 93 -4.62 17.41 -10.80
CA GLY A 93 -4.93 17.11 -12.21
C GLY A 93 -3.80 16.46 -13.00
N GLU A 94 -2.73 16.00 -12.33
CA GLU A 94 -1.69 15.14 -12.92
C GLU A 94 -1.96 13.66 -12.62
#